data_AF-A0A925B644-F1
#
_entry.id   AF-A0A925B644-F1
#
_cell.length_a   1.000
_cell.length_b   1.000
_cell.length_c   1.000
_cell.angle_alpha   90.00
_cell.angle_beta   90.00
_cell.angle_gamma   90.00
#
_symmetry.space_group_name_H-M   'P 1'
#
loop_
_entity.id
_entity.type
_entity.pdbx_description
1 polymer ?
#
loop_
_entity_poly.entity_id
_entity_poly.type
_entity_poly.pdbx_seq_one_letter_code
_entity_poly.pdbx_strand_id
1 'polypeptide(L)' 'DLAVHEAALMAALDRAAPTVLVSSEVGLGIVPDNALARRFRDAAGRLHQRLSARADRVAFMVAGLPMWMKGTP' A
#
# COMPACT_ATOMS: atom_id res chain seq x y z
N ASP A 1 -7.94 13.55 8.68
CA ASP A 1 -6.65 14.13 8.30
C ASP A 1 -5.75 13.00 7.79
N LEU A 2 -5.60 12.86 6.47
CA LEU A 2 -4.88 11.71 5.90
C LEU A 2 -3.37 11.77 6.18
N ALA A 3 -2.78 12.97 6.14
CA ALA A 3 -1.35 13.15 6.34
C ALA A 3 -0.94 12.78 7.77
N VAL A 4 -1.75 13.17 8.76
CA VAL A 4 -1.51 12.81 10.17
C VAL A 4 -1.57 11.30 10.40
N HIS A 5 -2.59 10.61 9.86
CA HIS A 5 -2.69 9.16 10.03
C HIS A 5 -1.59 8.40 9.29
N GLU A 6 -1.18 8.90 8.12
CA GLU A 6 -0.05 8.33 7.40
C GLU A 6 1.25 8.48 8.19
N ALA A 7 1.55 9.67 8.72
CA ALA A 7 2.74 9.89 9.55
C ALA A 7 2.74 8.99 10.79
N ALA A 8 1.58 8.85 11.45
CA ALA A 8 1.43 7.97 12.60
C ALA A 8 1.66 6.48 12.24
N LEU A 9 1.15 6.02 11.09
CA LEU A 9 1.42 4.67 10.60
C LEU A 9 2.91 4.46 10.34
N MET A 10 3.57 5.39 9.63
CA MET A 10 4.99 5.29 9.33
C MET A 10 5.85 5.25 10.60
N ALA A 11 5.54 6.09 11.59
CA ALA A 11 6.21 6.08 12.89
C ALA A 11 5.96 4.76 13.65
N ALA A 12 4.73 4.23 13.59
CA ALA A 12 4.40 2.97 14.24
C ALA A 12 5.18 1.78 13.66
N LEU A 13 5.64 1.84 12.41
CA LEU A 13 6.45 0.81 11.77
C LEU A 13 7.91 0.81 12.23
N ASP A 14 8.35 1.81 13.01
CA ASP A 14 9.68 1.85 13.62
C ASP A 14 9.75 0.95 14.87
N ARG A 15 9.59 -0.36 14.63
CA ARG A 15 9.68 -1.41 15.63
C ARG A 15 10.41 -2.62 15.06
N ALA A 16 11.00 -3.44 15.94
CA ALA A 16 11.72 -4.65 15.54
C ALA A 16 10.82 -5.87 15.29
N ALA A 17 9.52 -5.78 15.59
CA ALA A 17 8.61 -6.91 15.44
C ALA A 17 8.31 -7.21 13.95
N PRO A 18 8.28 -8.49 13.54
CA PRO A 18 7.84 -8.86 12.20
C PRO A 18 6.47 -8.27 11.89
N THR A 19 6.37 -7.53 10.79
CA THR A 19 5.16 -6.79 10.42
C THR A 19 4.76 -7.15 9.00
N VAL A 20 3.51 -7.61 8.84
CA VAL A 20 2.88 -7.83 7.54
C VAL A 20 1.76 -6.81 7.37
N LEU A 21 1.82 -6.05 6.28
CA LEU A 21 0.78 -5.09 5.91
C LEU A 21 0.02 -5.65 4.71
N VAL A 22 -1.30 -5.65 4.80
CA VAL A 22 -2.19 -6.07 3.71
C VAL A 22 -3.07 -4.90 3.33
N SER A 23 -3.12 -4.60 2.04
CA SER A 23 -3.98 -3.57 1.47
C SER A 23 -4.47 -4.01 0.08
N SER A 24 -5.56 -3.42 -0.38
CA SER A 24 -6.14 -3.70 -1.69
C SER A 24 -5.57 -2.78 -2.75
N GLU A 25 -5.11 -3.34 -3.86
CA GLU A 25 -4.76 -2.54 -5.04
C GLU A 25 -6.03 -2.08 -5.75
N VAL A 26 -6.17 -0.76 -5.92
CA VAL A 26 -7.37 -0.11 -6.49
C VAL A 26 -7.07 0.68 -7.76
N GLY A 27 -5.82 0.69 -8.21
CA GLY A 27 -5.33 1.48 -9.34
C GLY A 27 -5.47 0.82 -10.72
N LEU A 28 -5.84 -0.47 -10.79
CA LEU A 28 -5.85 -1.25 -12.04
C LEU A 28 -7.17 -1.19 -12.84
N GLY A 29 -8.16 -0.44 -12.36
CA GLY A 29 -9.44 -0.22 -13.03
C GLY A 29 -9.57 1.14 -13.71
N ILE A 30 -10.71 1.36 -14.38
CA ILE A 30 -11.09 2.62 -15.00
C ILE A 30 -11.15 3.76 -13.97
N VAL A 31 -10.89 4.99 -14.41
CA VAL A 31 -11.01 6.20 -13.59
C VAL A 31 -12.47 6.40 -13.16
N PRO A 32 -12.77 6.47 -11.85
CA PRO A 32 -14.14 6.64 -11.39
C PRO A 32 -14.62 8.08 -11.64
N ASP A 33 -15.93 8.24 -11.86
CA ASP A 33 -16.57 9.55 -12.05
C ASP A 33 -16.71 10.35 -10.74
N ASN A 34 -16.76 9.65 -9.61
CA ASN A 34 -16.77 10.28 -8.29
C ASN A 34 -15.39 10.86 -7.92
N ALA A 35 -15.34 12.17 -7.65
CA ALA A 35 -14.13 12.88 -7.23
C ALA A 35 -13.50 12.30 -5.95
N LEU A 36 -14.32 11.87 -4.98
CA LEU A 36 -13.82 11.24 -3.76
C LEU A 36 -13.13 9.91 -4.06
N ALA A 37 -13.72 9.09 -4.94
CA ALA A 37 -13.15 7.81 -5.34
C ALA A 37 -11.81 7.99 -6.09
N ARG A 38 -11.69 9.03 -6.94
CA ARG A 38 -10.41 9.40 -7.57
C ARG A 38 -9.35 9.77 -6.53
N ARG A 39 -9.70 10.64 -5.57
CA ARG A 39 -8.79 11.02 -4.49
C ARG A 39 -8.37 9.82 -3.65
N PHE A 40 -9.28 8.90 -3.38
CA PHE A 40 -9.00 7.68 -2.63
C PHE A 40 -8.02 6.76 -3.37
N ARG A 41 -8.27 6.43 -4.65
CA ARG A 41 -7.35 5.55 -5.40
C ARG A 41 -5.94 6.14 -5.51
N ASP A 42 -5.84 7.46 -5.69
CA ASP A 42 -4.56 8.15 -5.78
C ASP A 42 -3.82 8.15 -4.43
N ALA A 43 -4.55 8.38 -3.34
CA ALA A 43 -4.00 8.32 -1.99
C ALA A 43 -3.50 6.92 -1.63
N ALA A 44 -4.30 5.88 -1.93
CA ALA A 44 -3.92 4.48 -1.71
C ALA A 44 -2.65 4.12 -2.48
N GLY A 45 -2.57 4.45 -3.77
CA GLY A 45 -1.37 4.20 -4.58
C GLY A 45 -0.13 4.91 -4.04
N ARG A 46 -0.24 6.18 -3.64
CA ARG A 46 0.88 6.91 -3.02
C ARG A 46 1.30 6.33 -1.67
N LEU A 47 0.37 5.82 -0.88
CA LEU A 47 0.69 5.15 0.38
C LEU A 47 1.40 3.80 0.11
N HIS A 48 0.92 3.00 -0.83
CA HIS A 48 1.56 1.74 -1.23
C HIS A 48 3.01 1.97 -1.67
N GLN A 49 3.27 3.00 -2.48
CA GLN A 49 4.64 3.35 -2.90
C GLN A 49 5.55 3.71 -1.70
N ARG A 50 5.02 4.46 -0.72
CA ARG A 50 5.79 4.86 0.46
C ARG A 50 6.06 3.68 1.40
N LEU A 51 5.09 2.79 1.57
CA LEU A 51 5.25 1.57 2.36
C LEU A 51 6.20 0.57 1.67
N SER A 52 6.09 0.38 0.35
CA SER A 52 6.93 -0.55 -0.41
C SER A 52 8.41 -0.14 -0.45
N ALA A 53 8.68 1.17 -0.40
CA ALA A 53 10.05 1.68 -0.28
C ALA A 53 10.73 1.20 1.02
N ARG A 54 9.98 1.15 2.14
CA ARG A 54 10.46 0.67 3.45
C ARG A 54 10.40 -0.85 3.62
N ALA A 55 9.46 -1.53 2.99
CA ALA A 55 9.27 -2.97 3.16
C ALA A 55 10.44 -3.77 2.57
N ASP A 56 10.89 -4.82 3.25
CA ASP A 56 11.91 -5.74 2.70
C ASP A 56 11.38 -6.55 1.51
N ARG A 57 10.10 -6.95 1.60
CA ARG A 57 9.42 -7.78 0.60
C ARG A 57 8.06 -7.17 0.26
N VAL A 58 7.69 -7.28 -1.02
CA VAL A 58 6.40 -6.81 -1.52
C VAL A 58 5.86 -7.83 -2.50
N ALA A 59 4.65 -8.33 -2.22
CA ALA A 59 3.94 -9.25 -3.10
C ALA A 59 2.60 -8.65 -3.54
N PHE A 60 2.28 -8.79 -4.82
CA PHE A 60 0.94 -8.56 -5.35
C PHE A 60 0.23 -9.92 -5.49
N MET A 61 -0.89 -10.09 -4.78
CA MET A 61 -1.62 -11.36 -4.77
C MET A 61 -2.65 -11.41 -5.89
N VAL A 62 -2.56 -12.39 -6.78
CA VAL A 62 -3.50 -12.61 -7.89
C VAL A 62 -3.95 -14.06 -7.90
N ALA A 63 -5.26 -14.31 -7.78
CA ALA A 63 -5.83 -15.66 -7.75
C ALA A 63 -5.18 -16.60 -6.71
N GLY A 64 -4.75 -16.06 -5.56
CA GLY A 64 -4.07 -16.82 -4.50
C GLY A 64 -2.56 -17.02 -4.73
N LEU A 65 -2.02 -16.53 -5.86
CA LEU A 65 -0.60 -16.66 -6.21
C LEU A 65 0.14 -15.33 -5.96
N PRO A 66 1.33 -15.36 -5.34
CA PRO A 66 2.13 -14.16 -5.12
C PRO A 66 2.93 -13.81 -6.38
N MET A 67 2.82 -12.56 -6.82
CA MET A 67 3.77 -11.92 -7.72
C MET A 67 4.73 -11.05 -6.90
N TRP A 68 5.98 -11.48 -6.75
CA TRP A 68 6.98 -10.73 -5.98
C TRP A 68 7.46 -9.50 -6.76
N MET A 69 7.15 -8.31 -6.23
CA MET A 69 7.52 -7.02 -6.80
C MET A 69 8.83 -6.49 -6.23
N LYS A 70 9.20 -6.93 -5.01
CA LYS A 70 10.45 -6.64 -4.32
C LYS A 70 10.83 -7.81 -3.42
N GLY A 71 12.10 -8.19 -3.44
CA GLY A 71 12.63 -9.33 -2.70
C GLY A 71 12.20 -10.68 -3.29
N THR A 72 12.64 -11.76 -2.66
CA THR A 72 12.24 -13.15 -2.95
C THR A 72 11.48 -13.71 -1.74
N PRO A 73 10.71 -14.82 -1.91
CA PRO A 73 10.08 -15.51 -0.78
C PRO A 73 11.03 -15.76 0.39
#